data_AF-A0A151RU72-F1
#
_entry.id   AF-A0A151RU72-F1
#
_cell.length_a   1.000
_cell.length_b   1.000
_cell.length_c   1.000
_cell.angle_alpha   90.00
_cell.angle_beta   90.00
_cell.angle_gamma   90.00
#
_symmetry.space_group_name_H-M   'P 1'
#
loop_
_entity.id
_entity.type
_entity.pdbx_description
1 polymer ?
#
loop_
_entity_poly.entity_id
_entity_poly.type
_entity_poly.pdbx_seq_one_letter_code
_entity_poly.pdbx_strand_id
1 'polypeptide(L)'
;MGNITPISEIRTVRSSFGQGRSKTPIPDNSKTSTKIKSNLLTSASYWLNQIKLSESAARHSISLGFFKLALEAGCEPLGPMQEGLKSYVRRHQLDGLGETVKALFEIYNISENMEQLQVSETISHVPEEGTRSSDDDVHSSSSWGLEN
;
A
#
# COMPACT_ATOMS: atom_id res chain seq x y z
N MET A 1 -59.87 6.97 -43.39
CA MET A 1 -59.16 6.15 -42.38
C MET A 1 -58.01 5.45 -43.08
N GLY A 2 -56.81 5.47 -42.51
CA GLY A 2 -55.60 4.80 -43.05
C GLY A 2 -54.72 5.76 -43.87
N ASN A 3 -53.76 6.48 -43.28
CA ASN A 3 -52.50 6.11 -42.62
C ASN A 3 -51.29 6.24 -43.58
N ILE A 4 -50.59 7.36 -43.36
CA ILE A 4 -49.30 7.72 -43.95
C ILE A 4 -48.26 6.69 -43.45
N THR A 5 -47.59 6.00 -44.36
CA THR A 5 -46.40 5.20 -44.03
C THR A 5 -45.18 6.12 -43.92
N PRO A 6 -44.43 6.12 -42.80
CA PRO A 6 -43.13 6.76 -42.77
C PRO A 6 -42.08 5.82 -43.39
N ILE A 7 -41.42 6.31 -44.42
CA ILE A 7 -40.21 5.72 -45.01
C ILE A 7 -39.07 5.93 -44.00
N SER A 8 -38.57 4.85 -43.40
CA SER A 8 -37.30 4.88 -42.66
C SER A 8 -36.18 4.39 -43.57
N GLU A 9 -35.18 5.26 -43.71
CA GLU A 9 -33.95 5.14 -44.48
C GLU A 9 -33.17 3.87 -44.13
N ILE A 10 -32.96 3.01 -45.13
CA ILE A 10 -32.08 1.84 -45.02
C ILE A 10 -30.73 2.23 -45.63
N ARG A 11 -29.74 2.58 -44.79
CA ARG A 11 -28.35 2.59 -45.25
C ARG A 11 -27.79 1.17 -45.15
N THR A 12 -27.73 0.53 -46.30
CA THR A 12 -26.97 -0.68 -46.59
C THR A 12 -25.48 -0.45 -46.36
N VAL A 13 -24.88 -1.17 -45.41
CA VAL A 13 -23.47 -1.57 -45.50
C VAL A 13 -23.43 -3.08 -45.31
N ARG A 14 -23.05 -3.77 -46.38
CA ARG A 14 -22.91 -5.23 -46.45
C ARG A 14 -21.67 -5.64 -45.65
N SER A 15 -21.83 -6.60 -44.75
CA SER A 15 -20.86 -7.70 -44.62
C SER A 15 -21.63 -8.99 -44.34
N SER A 16 -21.15 -10.05 -44.95
CA SER A 16 -21.90 -11.23 -45.35
C SER A 16 -21.52 -12.43 -44.46
N PHE A 17 -22.47 -13.34 -44.29
CA PHE A 17 -22.30 -14.74 -43.84
C PHE A 17 -21.91 -15.00 -42.38
N GLY A 18 -22.75 -15.78 -41.68
CA GLY A 18 -22.29 -16.46 -40.47
C GLY A 18 -23.39 -16.82 -39.49
N GLN A 19 -24.14 -17.87 -39.81
CA GLN A 19 -24.89 -18.68 -38.88
C GLN A 19 -24.12 -18.92 -37.57
N GLY A 20 -24.66 -18.46 -36.45
CA GLY A 20 -24.10 -18.71 -35.14
C GLY A 20 -24.96 -18.10 -34.06
N ARG A 21 -25.96 -18.86 -33.60
CA ARG A 21 -26.62 -18.59 -32.32
C ARG A 21 -25.59 -18.79 -31.21
N SER A 22 -24.71 -17.82 -30.99
CA SER A 22 -23.95 -17.71 -29.75
C SER A 22 -24.93 -17.23 -28.69
N LYS A 23 -25.57 -18.20 -28.03
CA LYS A 23 -26.09 -18.01 -26.68
C LYS A 23 -24.89 -17.78 -25.75
N THR A 24 -24.26 -16.62 -25.82
CA THR A 24 -23.31 -16.21 -24.80
C THR A 24 -24.14 -15.99 -23.54
N PRO A 25 -23.94 -16.77 -22.47
CA PRO A 25 -24.53 -16.42 -21.18
C PRO A 25 -23.94 -15.06 -20.83
N ILE A 26 -24.79 -14.05 -20.64
CA ILE A 26 -24.38 -12.79 -20.02
C ILE A 26 -23.76 -13.21 -18.68
N PRO A 27 -22.45 -12.99 -18.47
CA PRO A 27 -21.85 -13.35 -17.19
C PRO A 27 -22.54 -12.51 -16.13
N ASP A 28 -23.12 -13.20 -15.15
CA ASP A 28 -23.78 -12.65 -13.96
C ASP A 28 -22.73 -11.90 -13.13
N ASN A 29 -22.36 -10.70 -13.60
CA ASN A 29 -21.21 -9.91 -13.17
C ASN A 29 -21.36 -9.36 -11.73
N SER A 30 -22.57 -9.45 -11.17
CA SER A 30 -22.87 -9.07 -9.79
C SER A 30 -22.33 -10.10 -8.79
N LYS A 31 -22.43 -11.40 -9.11
CA LYS A 31 -22.00 -12.48 -8.19
C LYS A 31 -20.48 -12.65 -8.17
N THR A 32 -19.81 -12.43 -9.29
CA THR A 32 -18.34 -12.53 -9.36
C THR A 32 -17.65 -11.34 -8.72
N SER A 33 -18.15 -10.12 -8.90
CA SER A 33 -17.59 -8.91 -8.29
C SER A 33 -17.60 -8.98 -6.76
N THR A 34 -18.72 -9.43 -6.18
CA THR A 34 -18.86 -9.56 -4.73
C THR A 34 -17.91 -10.61 -4.16
N LYS A 35 -17.75 -11.76 -4.85
CA LYS A 35 -16.82 -12.82 -4.45
C LYS A 35 -15.35 -12.40 -4.58
N ILE A 36 -14.99 -11.61 -5.58
CA ILE A 36 -13.63 -11.07 -5.74
C ILE A 36 -13.33 -10.05 -4.63
N LYS A 37 -14.30 -9.18 -4.33
CA LYS A 37 -14.18 -8.19 -3.24
C LYS A 37 -14.05 -8.87 -1.88
N SER A 38 -14.82 -9.93 -1.60
CA SER A 38 -14.68 -10.67 -0.35
C SER A 38 -13.29 -11.32 -0.25
N ASN A 39 -12.81 -11.96 -1.31
CA ASN A 39 -11.48 -12.59 -1.31
C ASN A 39 -10.34 -11.57 -1.13
N LEU A 40 -10.52 -10.35 -1.63
CA LEU A 40 -9.55 -9.28 -1.43
C LEU A 40 -9.55 -8.77 0.01
N LEU A 41 -10.74 -8.58 0.59
CA LEU A 41 -10.90 -8.12 1.98
C LEU A 41 -10.51 -9.18 3.01
N THR A 42 -10.46 -10.47 2.64
CA THR A 42 -9.87 -11.51 3.49
C THR A 42 -8.34 -11.55 3.41
N SER A 43 -7.69 -10.75 2.55
CA SER A 43 -6.24 -10.82 2.35
C SER A 43 -5.45 -9.91 3.30
N ALA A 44 -4.55 -10.50 4.09
CA ALA A 44 -3.62 -9.74 4.94
C ALA A 44 -2.76 -8.74 4.17
N SER A 45 -2.25 -9.13 3.00
CA SER A 45 -1.41 -8.25 2.16
C SER A 45 -2.16 -7.02 1.68
N TYR A 46 -3.47 -7.15 1.40
CA TYR A 46 -4.30 -6.02 1.01
C TYR A 46 -4.36 -4.99 2.15
N TRP A 47 -4.72 -5.42 3.37
CA TRP A 47 -4.82 -4.54 4.52
C TRP A 47 -3.49 -3.88 4.88
N LEU A 48 -2.38 -4.63 4.87
CA LEU A 48 -1.06 -4.05 5.13
C LEU A 48 -0.69 -2.96 4.13
N ASN A 49 -1.06 -3.13 2.86
CA ASN A 49 -0.83 -2.09 1.86
C ASN A 49 -1.67 -0.84 2.13
N GLN A 50 -2.94 -1.00 2.51
CA GLN A 50 -3.79 0.15 2.90
C GLN A 50 -3.24 0.86 4.14
N ILE A 51 -2.80 0.09 5.14
CA ILE A 51 -2.16 0.61 6.34
C ILE A 51 -0.91 1.41 5.98
N LYS A 52 0.00 0.86 5.17
CA LYS A 52 1.21 1.56 4.72
C LYS A 52 0.89 2.87 3.98
N LEU A 53 -0.13 2.88 3.12
CA LEU A 53 -0.54 4.11 2.42
C LEU A 53 -1.02 5.18 3.40
N SER A 54 -1.85 4.80 4.38
CA SER A 54 -2.31 5.74 5.42
C SER A 54 -1.19 6.17 6.38
N GLU A 55 -0.24 5.28 6.68
CA GLU A 55 0.95 5.54 7.50
C GLU A 55 1.84 6.58 6.82
N SER A 56 2.14 6.42 5.53
CA SER A 56 2.92 7.38 4.75
C SER A 56 2.26 8.76 4.64
N ALA A 57 0.93 8.83 4.82
CA ALA A 57 0.18 10.07 4.87
C ALA A 57 0.02 10.65 6.30
N ALA A 58 0.70 10.08 7.30
CA ALA A 58 0.60 10.43 8.72
C ALA A 58 -0.84 10.40 9.28
N ARG A 59 -1.70 9.53 8.71
CA ARG A 59 -3.10 9.37 9.14
C ARG A 59 -3.23 8.19 10.09
N HIS A 60 -2.74 8.35 11.32
CA HIS A 60 -2.67 7.24 12.28
C HIS A 60 -4.02 6.64 12.69
N SER A 61 -5.04 7.49 12.89
CA SER A 61 -6.41 7.02 13.17
C SER A 61 -6.98 6.15 12.04
N ILE A 62 -6.65 6.47 10.80
CA ILE A 62 -7.06 5.70 9.62
C ILE A 62 -6.31 4.37 9.59
N SER A 63 -5.00 4.37 9.84
CA SER A 63 -4.21 3.13 9.92
C SER A 63 -4.77 2.17 10.98
N LEU A 64 -5.08 2.66 12.18
CA LEU A 64 -5.69 1.85 13.24
C LEU A 64 -7.10 1.36 12.85
N GLY A 65 -7.87 2.20 12.16
CA GLY A 65 -9.16 1.81 11.58
C GLY A 65 -9.02 0.64 10.59
N PHE A 66 -7.99 0.64 9.74
CA PHE A 66 -7.74 -0.47 8.83
C PHE A 66 -7.35 -1.75 9.54
N PHE A 67 -6.60 -1.71 10.65
CA PHE A 67 -6.40 -2.89 11.48
C PHE A 67 -7.74 -3.43 12.00
N LYS A 68 -8.60 -2.58 12.55
CA LYS A 68 -9.93 -3.03 13.00
C LYS A 68 -10.75 -3.67 11.87
N LEU A 69 -10.84 -2.99 10.73
CA LEU A 69 -11.60 -3.46 9.57
C LEU A 69 -11.04 -4.77 9.00
N ALA A 70 -9.73 -4.99 9.06
CA ALA A 70 -9.12 -6.24 8.65
C ALA A 70 -9.64 -7.43 9.46
N LEU A 71 -9.72 -7.28 10.78
CA LEU A 71 -10.27 -8.32 11.64
C LEU A 71 -11.76 -8.55 11.35
N GLU A 72 -12.56 -7.49 11.24
CA GLU A 72 -13.99 -7.57 10.93
C GLU A 72 -14.28 -8.20 9.56
N ALA A 73 -13.38 -8.00 8.60
CA ALA A 73 -13.46 -8.59 7.27
C ALA A 73 -13.04 -10.07 7.21
N GLY A 74 -12.63 -10.67 8.34
CA GLY A 74 -12.13 -12.05 8.39
C GLY A 74 -10.79 -12.20 7.67
N CYS A 75 -9.90 -11.22 7.82
CA CYS A 75 -8.55 -11.26 7.23
C CYS A 75 -7.76 -12.49 7.69
N GLU A 76 -7.22 -13.25 6.75
CA GLU A 76 -6.32 -14.37 7.00
C GLU A 76 -5.06 -14.30 6.11
N PRO A 77 -3.88 -14.72 6.62
CA PRO A 77 -3.61 -15.11 8.02
C PRO A 77 -3.54 -13.88 8.95
N LEU A 78 -3.92 -14.05 10.22
CA LEU A 78 -3.87 -12.97 11.23
C LEU A 78 -2.44 -12.64 11.72
N GLY A 79 -1.49 -13.57 11.59
CA GLY A 79 -0.11 -13.40 12.07
C GLY A 79 0.56 -12.11 11.55
N PRO A 80 0.58 -11.87 10.23
CA PRO A 80 1.10 -10.61 9.67
C PRO A 80 0.38 -9.35 10.18
N MET A 81 -0.90 -9.43 10.56
CA MET A 81 -1.62 -8.27 11.09
C MET A 81 -1.19 -7.98 12.52
N GLN A 82 -1.03 -9.02 13.33
CA GLN A 82 -0.54 -8.89 14.69
C GLN A 82 0.89 -8.31 14.71
N GLU A 83 1.79 -8.82 13.86
CA GLU A 83 3.14 -8.29 13.73
C GLU A 83 3.16 -6.86 13.19
N GLY A 84 2.32 -6.58 12.18
CA GLY A 84 2.13 -5.26 11.62
C GLY A 84 1.69 -4.25 12.68
N LEU A 85 0.70 -4.59 13.51
CA LEU A 85 0.18 -3.74 14.58
C LEU A 85 1.24 -3.50 15.66
N LYS A 86 1.93 -4.55 16.12
CA LYS A 86 3.04 -4.43 17.09
C LYS A 86 4.13 -3.49 16.58
N SER A 87 4.54 -3.68 15.33
CA SER A 87 5.58 -2.88 14.69
C SER A 87 5.13 -1.44 14.48
N TYR A 88 3.87 -1.23 14.12
CA TYR A 88 3.29 0.10 13.93
C TYR A 88 3.32 0.91 15.23
N VAL A 89 2.82 0.31 16.33
CA VAL A 89 2.77 0.97 17.64
C VAL A 89 4.17 1.19 18.22
N ARG A 90 5.14 0.32 17.91
CA ARG A 90 6.55 0.54 18.28
C ARG A 90 7.16 1.77 17.62
N ARG A 91 6.87 1.98 16.35
CA ARG A 91 7.48 3.07 15.57
C ARG A 91 6.84 4.42 15.86
N HIS A 92 5.56 4.43 16.21
CA HIS A 92 4.76 5.64 16.34
C HIS A 92 4.38 5.85 17.79
N GLN A 93 4.77 7.00 18.36
CA GLN A 93 4.25 7.47 19.64
C GLN A 93 2.81 7.98 19.42
N LEU A 94 1.84 7.11 19.64
CA LEU A 94 0.42 7.34 19.34
C LEU A 94 -0.29 8.10 20.47
N ASP A 95 0.21 9.30 20.77
CA ASP A 95 -0.34 10.17 21.80
C ASP A 95 -1.81 10.50 21.48
N GLY A 96 -2.72 10.14 22.40
CA GLY A 96 -4.17 10.31 22.24
C GLY A 96 -4.91 9.17 21.54
N LEU A 97 -4.23 8.14 21.02
CA LEU A 97 -4.88 6.93 20.46
C LEU A 97 -4.62 5.67 21.31
N GLY A 98 -4.03 5.81 22.50
CA GLY A 98 -3.67 4.69 23.37
C GLY A 98 -4.84 3.73 23.69
N GLU A 99 -6.04 4.24 23.96
CA GLU A 99 -7.23 3.40 24.20
C GLU A 99 -7.62 2.59 22.96
N THR A 100 -7.50 3.18 21.77
CA THR A 100 -7.79 2.49 20.50
C THR A 100 -6.78 1.37 20.27
N VAL A 101 -5.50 1.66 20.54
CA VAL A 101 -4.44 0.67 20.45
C VAL A 101 -4.70 -0.49 21.41
N LYS A 102 -4.99 -0.20 22.68
CA LYS A 102 -5.29 -1.24 23.67
C LYS A 102 -6.45 -2.14 23.25
N ALA A 103 -7.56 -1.55 22.78
CA ALA A 103 -8.69 -2.30 22.26
C ALA A 103 -8.30 -3.18 21.06
N LEU A 104 -7.43 -2.68 20.17
CA LEU A 104 -6.91 -3.48 19.06
C LEU A 104 -6.06 -4.66 19.54
N PHE A 105 -5.18 -4.48 20.52
CA PHE A 105 -4.39 -5.58 21.07
C PHE A 105 -5.29 -6.68 21.67
N GLU A 106 -6.36 -6.29 22.37
CA GLU A 106 -7.33 -7.22 22.93
C GLU A 106 -8.08 -8.03 21.86
N ILE A 107 -8.66 -7.36 20.85
CA ILE A 107 -9.40 -8.08 19.79
C ILE A 107 -8.49 -8.96 18.92
N TYR A 108 -7.21 -8.61 18.81
CA TYR A 108 -6.21 -9.42 18.12
C TYR A 108 -5.59 -10.51 19.01
N ASN A 109 -6.00 -10.64 20.27
CA ASN A 109 -5.46 -11.55 21.27
C ASN A 109 -3.93 -11.46 21.40
N ILE A 110 -3.41 -10.23 21.37
CA ILE A 110 -1.99 -9.95 21.53
C ILE A 110 -1.70 -9.69 23.00
N SER A 111 -0.92 -10.56 23.64
CA SER A 111 -0.41 -10.32 24.99
C SER A 111 0.43 -9.03 25.02
N GLU A 112 0.00 -8.09 25.86
CA GLU A 112 0.48 -6.70 25.94
C GLU A 112 1.93 -6.66 26.44
N ASN A 113 2.90 -6.81 25.54
CA ASN A 113 4.32 -6.57 25.82
C ASN A 113 4.72 -5.12 25.47
N MET A 114 3.93 -4.14 25.93
CA MET A 114 4.25 -2.73 25.69
C MET A 114 5.44 -2.27 26.55
N GLU A 115 5.74 -2.95 27.66
CA GLU A 115 6.83 -2.59 28.58
C GLU A 115 8.24 -2.82 28.00
N GLN A 116 8.45 -3.84 27.15
CA GLN A 116 9.77 -4.04 26.51
C GLN A 116 10.05 -3.05 25.36
N LEU A 117 9.05 -2.28 24.94
CA LEU A 117 9.14 -1.41 23.77
C LEU A 117 9.96 -0.13 24.02
N GLN A 118 10.07 0.31 25.27
CA GLN A 118 10.85 1.49 25.66
C GLN A 118 12.33 1.21 25.93
N VAL A 119 12.79 -0.04 25.83
CA VAL A 119 14.14 -0.43 26.28
C VAL A 119 15.15 -0.55 25.13
N SER A 120 14.73 -0.53 23.87
CA SER A 120 15.64 -0.59 22.71
C SER A 120 15.75 0.76 21.99
N GLU A 121 16.18 1.78 22.72
CA GLU A 121 16.66 3.04 22.15
C GLU A 121 18.19 3.16 22.35
N THR A 122 18.92 2.08 22.03
CA THR A 122 20.39 2.17 21.90
C THR A 122 20.71 2.69 20.51
N ILE A 123 20.86 4.00 20.46
CA ILE A 123 21.45 4.80 19.38
C ILE A 123 22.75 4.12 18.94
N SER A 124 22.72 3.40 17.82
CA SER A 124 23.95 3.08 17.09
C SER A 124 24.33 4.31 16.28
N HIS A 125 25.01 5.21 16.97
CA HIS A 125 25.72 6.38 16.47
C HIS A 125 26.47 6.05 15.16
N VAL A 126 26.11 6.73 14.07
CA VAL A 126 26.94 6.83 12.86
C VAL A 126 28.14 7.71 13.21
N PRO A 127 29.40 7.27 13.00
CA PRO A 127 30.50 8.20 12.94
C PRO A 127 30.45 8.89 11.56
N GLU A 128 29.98 10.13 11.55
CA GLU A 128 30.31 11.09 10.51
C GLU A 128 31.65 11.74 10.90
N GLU A 129 32.74 11.30 10.28
CA GLU A 129 33.95 12.11 10.16
C GLU A 129 34.18 12.26 8.65
N GLY A 130 33.97 13.42 8.06
CA GLY A 130 34.51 14.70 8.48
C GLY A 130 35.54 15.08 7.42
N THR A 131 35.06 15.61 6.30
CA THR A 131 35.88 16.23 5.26
C THR A 131 36.58 17.46 5.85
N ARG A 132 37.77 17.26 6.41
CA ARG A 132 38.67 18.37 6.75
C ARG A 132 39.66 18.56 5.60
N SER A 133 39.39 19.60 4.82
CA SER A 133 40.36 20.31 3.99
C SER A 133 41.58 20.63 4.84
N SER A 134 42.78 20.25 4.39
CA SER A 134 44.05 20.70 4.96
C SER A 134 44.88 21.32 3.85
N ASP A 135 45.24 22.58 4.10
CA ASP A 135 45.88 23.60 3.27
C ASP A 135 47.38 23.32 3.01
N ASP A 136 47.86 23.92 1.91
CA ASP A 136 49.23 24.26 1.48
C ASP A 136 50.46 23.45 1.94
N ASP A 137 51.18 22.90 0.96
CA ASP A 137 52.65 22.92 0.93
C ASP A 137 53.15 23.23 -0.49
N VAL A 138 53.92 24.33 -0.56
CA VAL A 138 54.53 24.95 -1.72
C VAL A 138 55.88 24.27 -2.06
N HIS A 139 56.31 24.41 -3.32
CA HIS A 139 57.63 24.11 -3.93
C HIS A 139 57.79 22.68 -4.47
N SER A 140 57.89 22.41 -5.77
CA SER A 140 58.87 23.01 -6.69
C SER A 140 58.55 22.74 -8.17
N SER A 141 58.60 23.82 -8.94
CA SER A 141 59.02 24.00 -10.33
C SER A 141 59.00 22.82 -11.31
N SER A 142 58.10 22.94 -12.29
CA SER A 142 58.27 22.42 -13.65
C SER A 142 59.23 23.30 -14.45
N SER A 143 60.21 22.71 -15.14
CA SER A 143 60.68 23.24 -16.43
C SER A 143 61.39 22.14 -17.23
N TRP A 144 60.89 21.92 -18.45
CA TRP A 144 61.47 21.08 -19.49
C TRP A 144 62.06 21.98 -20.59
N GLY A 145 63.26 21.63 -21.08
CA GLY A 145 63.93 22.20 -22.28
C GLY A 145 64.95 23.31 -21.96
N LEU A 146 65.98 23.61 -22.77
CA LEU A 146 66.64 23.02 -23.93
C LEU A 146 67.95 23.86 -24.14
N GLU A 147 68.92 23.35 -24.90
CA GLU A 147 69.91 24.13 -25.70
C GLU A 147 71.22 24.63 -25.02
N ASN A 148 72.37 23.98 -25.31
CA ASN A 148 73.37 24.41 -26.32
C ASN A 148 74.54 23.41 -26.43
#